data_AF-A0A851DVX0-F1
#
_entry.id   AF-A0A851DVX0-F1
#
_cell.length_a   1.000
_cell.length_b   1.000
_cell.length_c   1.000
_cell.angle_alpha   90.00
_cell.angle_beta   90.00
_cell.angle_gamma   90.00
#
_symmetry.space_group_name_H-M   'P 1'
#
loop_
_entity.id
_entity.type
_entity.pdbx_description
1 polymer ?
#
loop_
_entity_poly.entity_id
_entity_poly.type
_entity_poly.pdbx_seq_one_letter_code
_entity_poly.pdbx_strand_id
1 'polypeptide(L)'
;SLRVSLACSHAKEILHCLKEKYFRELQDLEVDGQKVEMPQSLSWYPEELAWHTNLSRKILRKSPQLEKFHQFLVSETECGNISRQEAVSMIPPLLLDVSPHHKILDMCAAPGSKTAQLIEMLHADMNVPFPKGFVIANDVDNKRCYLLVHQAKRLNSPCIMVVNHDASSIPNLQIDVDGRKEILFYDRILCDVPCSGDGTMRKNIDVWKKWTTQNSLQLHGLQLRIATRGVEQLAEGGRMVYSTCSLNPIENEAVIASLLEKSQGALELADVSSELPGLKRMPGITKWKVMLKDGQWFEEWKDVPSNRQTQIRPTMFPVKDEEKLKAMNLERCLRILPHHQNTGGFFVAVLIKKSPMPWNKRQPKVHQKLPQKTGDTEVTAANSGNGSDCIIEEPRLAENEESKKIQELQNSDAEQKKKEGVCGPPPSKKMKLFGFKEDPFVFLPEDDPLFLPIQ
;
A
#
# COMPACT_ATOMS: atom_id res chain seq x y z
N SER A 1 8.09 -11.00 13.27
CA SER A 1 8.49 -12.21 12.56
C SER A 1 9.77 -11.94 11.80
N LEU A 2 10.48 -13.01 11.45
CA LEU A 2 11.66 -13.02 10.57
C LEU A 2 11.24 -13.72 9.27
N ARG A 3 11.76 -13.24 8.14
CA ARG A 3 11.59 -13.86 6.82
C ARG A 3 12.97 -14.03 6.20
N VAL A 4 13.26 -15.22 5.70
CA VAL A 4 14.41 -15.49 4.86
C VAL A 4 14.03 -15.14 3.41
N SER A 5 14.89 -14.40 2.72
CA SER A 5 14.67 -13.94 1.35
C SER A 5 14.55 -15.12 0.37
N LEU A 6 13.56 -15.06 -0.51
CA LEU A 6 13.29 -16.07 -1.55
C LEU A 6 14.35 -16.08 -2.66
N ALA A 7 15.01 -14.94 -2.92
CA ALA A 7 15.97 -14.77 -4.00
C ALA A 7 17.40 -15.23 -3.65
N CYS A 8 17.61 -15.81 -2.46
CA CYS A 8 18.93 -16.20 -2.01
C CYS A 8 19.24 -17.65 -2.43
N SER A 9 20.28 -17.87 -3.23
CA SER A 9 20.79 -19.22 -3.56
C SER A 9 21.12 -20.05 -2.31
N HIS A 10 21.48 -19.37 -1.23
CA HIS A 10 21.81 -19.95 0.07
C HIS A 10 20.65 -19.90 1.08
N ALA A 11 19.41 -19.59 0.66
CA ALA A 11 18.25 -19.53 1.58
C ALA A 11 18.11 -20.81 2.42
N LYS A 12 18.33 -21.97 1.79
CA LYS A 12 18.32 -23.29 2.45
C LYS A 12 19.45 -23.44 3.48
N GLU A 13 20.64 -22.93 3.18
CA GLU A 13 21.79 -22.97 4.10
C GLU A 13 21.59 -22.05 5.30
N ILE A 14 21.03 -20.87 5.08
CA ILE A 14 20.66 -19.93 6.15
C ILE A 14 19.58 -20.55 7.04
N LEU A 15 18.56 -21.16 6.43
CA LEU A 15 17.51 -21.86 7.17
C LEU A 15 18.07 -23.04 7.98
N HIS A 16 18.98 -23.81 7.39
CA HIS A 16 19.67 -24.90 8.08
C HIS A 16 20.49 -24.37 9.26
N CYS A 17 21.29 -23.31 9.06
CA CYS A 17 22.05 -22.66 10.13
C CYS A 17 21.15 -22.14 11.26
N LEU A 18 20.02 -21.51 10.91
CA LEU A 18 19.02 -21.04 11.89
C LEU A 18 18.49 -22.19 12.75
N LYS A 19 18.05 -23.28 12.11
CA LYS A 19 17.46 -24.44 12.81
C LYS A 19 18.49 -25.21 13.64
N GLU A 20 19.61 -25.56 13.02
CA GLU A 20 20.55 -26.54 13.57
C GLU A 20 21.50 -25.96 14.60
N LYS A 21 21.82 -24.68 14.48
CA LYS A 21 22.74 -23.98 15.39
C LYS A 21 21.96 -23.12 16.37
N TYR A 22 21.31 -22.06 15.87
CA TYR A 22 20.74 -21.04 16.75
C TYR A 22 19.48 -21.52 17.49
N PHE A 23 18.54 -22.20 16.83
CA PHE A 23 17.31 -22.64 17.50
C PHE A 23 17.56 -23.75 18.52
N ARG A 24 18.52 -24.63 18.28
CA ARG A 24 18.96 -25.63 19.29
C ARG A 24 19.60 -24.96 20.50
N GLU A 25 20.46 -23.97 20.29
CA GLU A 25 21.06 -23.20 21.40
C GLU A 25 20.01 -22.43 22.23
N LEU A 26 18.83 -22.15 21.67
CA LEU A 26 17.71 -21.51 22.36
C LEU A 26 16.83 -22.47 23.17
N GLN A 27 16.84 -23.77 22.87
CA GLN A 27 15.85 -24.74 23.35
C GLN A 27 15.82 -24.89 24.89
N ASP A 28 16.97 -24.72 25.54
CA ASP A 28 17.13 -24.84 27.00
C ASP A 28 17.62 -23.54 27.65
N LEU A 29 17.52 -22.41 26.95
CA LEU A 29 17.97 -21.14 27.48
C LEU A 29 16.90 -20.52 28.40
N GLU A 30 17.27 -20.27 29.65
CA GLU A 30 16.49 -19.48 30.59
C GLU A 30 17.13 -18.11 30.77
N VAL A 31 16.31 -17.06 30.67
CA VAL A 31 16.71 -15.67 30.91
C VAL A 31 15.77 -15.07 31.94
N ASP A 32 16.32 -14.53 33.04
CA ASP A 32 15.56 -13.94 34.15
C ASP A 32 14.49 -14.89 34.76
N GLY A 33 14.75 -16.20 34.80
CA GLY A 33 13.82 -17.21 35.33
C GLY A 33 12.64 -17.54 34.41
N GLN A 34 12.66 -17.06 33.16
CA GLN A 34 11.70 -17.43 32.12
C GLN A 34 12.40 -18.23 31.03
N LYS A 35 11.83 -19.37 30.67
CA LYS A 35 12.29 -20.17 29.53
C LYS A 35 12.03 -19.40 28.24
N VAL A 36 13.05 -19.30 27.40
CA VAL A 36 12.93 -18.64 26.10
C VAL A 36 12.03 -19.46 25.18
N GLU A 37 10.97 -18.85 24.67
CA GLU A 37 10.13 -19.48 23.66
C GLU A 37 10.88 -19.65 22.34
N MET A 38 10.83 -20.86 21.80
CA MET A 38 11.41 -21.16 20.50
C MET A 38 10.69 -20.42 19.37
N PRO A 39 11.43 -19.96 18.35
CA PRO A 39 10.82 -19.47 17.12
C PRO A 39 9.94 -20.54 16.48
N GLN A 40 8.73 -20.16 16.09
CA GLN A 40 7.75 -21.04 15.44
C GLN A 40 7.64 -20.69 13.96
N SER A 41 7.58 -21.70 13.08
CA SER A 41 7.36 -21.45 11.66
C SER A 41 5.95 -20.90 11.43
N LEU A 42 5.83 -19.98 10.46
CA LEU A 42 4.52 -19.56 9.97
C LEU A 42 4.03 -20.63 9.00
N SER A 43 3.13 -21.49 9.45
CA SER A 43 2.67 -22.68 8.72
C SER A 43 2.11 -22.41 7.31
N TRP A 44 1.62 -21.19 7.08
CA TRP A 44 1.06 -20.74 5.81
C TRP A 44 2.06 -20.05 4.88
N TYR A 45 3.27 -19.77 5.36
CA TYR A 45 4.30 -19.16 4.54
C TYR A 45 5.03 -20.27 3.74
N PRO A 46 5.23 -20.12 2.42
CA PRO A 46 5.86 -21.15 1.59
C PRO A 46 7.26 -21.56 2.09
N GLU A 47 7.58 -22.85 1.93
CA GLU A 47 8.92 -23.41 2.20
C GLU A 47 9.47 -23.16 3.62
N GLU A 48 8.59 -22.85 4.59
CA GLU A 48 8.98 -22.50 5.97
C GLU A 48 10.00 -21.35 6.06
N LEU A 49 9.97 -20.42 5.11
CA LEU A 49 10.95 -19.32 5.07
C LEU A 49 10.61 -18.18 6.04
N ALA A 50 9.47 -18.25 6.73
CA ALA A 50 9.08 -17.23 7.70
C ALA A 50 8.79 -17.81 9.09
N TRP A 51 9.26 -17.09 10.11
CA TRP A 51 9.27 -17.52 11.50
C TRP A 51 8.76 -16.42 12.42
N HIS A 52 7.91 -16.81 13.37
CA HIS A 52 7.49 -15.99 14.48
C HIS A 52 8.44 -16.18 15.67
N THR A 53 8.76 -15.09 16.37
CA THR A 53 9.54 -15.15 17.61
C THR A 53 9.04 -14.08 18.56
N ASN A 54 8.87 -14.45 19.83
CA ASN A 54 8.50 -13.56 20.93
C ASN A 54 9.72 -12.94 21.63
N LEU A 55 10.93 -13.18 21.11
CA LEU A 55 12.17 -12.62 21.63
C LEU A 55 12.19 -11.09 21.48
N SER A 56 12.12 -10.39 22.61
CA SER A 56 12.29 -8.94 22.64
C SER A 56 13.75 -8.56 22.40
N ARG A 57 13.99 -7.36 21.85
CA ARG A 57 15.37 -6.82 21.69
C ARG A 57 16.12 -6.71 23.02
N LYS A 58 15.40 -6.54 24.14
CA LYS A 58 15.99 -6.47 25.48
C LYS A 58 16.54 -7.83 25.89
N ILE A 59 15.74 -8.90 25.70
CA ILE A 59 16.14 -10.27 26.02
C ILE A 59 17.33 -10.70 25.16
N LEU A 60 17.32 -10.36 23.86
CA LEU A 60 18.41 -10.68 22.94
C LEU A 60 19.79 -10.14 23.35
N ARG A 61 19.84 -9.08 24.17
CA ARG A 61 21.09 -8.44 24.63
C ARG A 61 21.57 -8.92 26.00
N LYS A 62 20.78 -9.75 26.70
CA LYS A 62 21.07 -10.15 28.08
C LYS A 62 21.91 -11.43 28.20
N SER A 63 21.92 -12.28 27.19
CA SER A 63 22.69 -13.53 27.18
C SER A 63 23.77 -13.50 26.09
N PRO A 64 25.00 -14.00 26.37
CA PRO A 64 26.05 -14.13 25.37
C PRO A 64 25.67 -15.03 24.18
N GLN A 65 24.86 -16.07 24.41
CA GLN A 65 24.34 -16.92 23.34
C GLN A 65 23.38 -16.14 22.43
N LEU A 66 22.50 -15.34 23.04
CA LEU A 66 21.57 -14.48 22.30
C LEU A 66 22.26 -13.34 21.56
N GLU A 67 23.39 -12.87 22.06
CA GLU A 67 24.19 -11.84 21.39
C GLU A 67 24.76 -12.35 20.06
N LYS A 68 25.30 -13.58 20.03
CA LYS A 68 25.77 -14.21 18.77
C LYS A 68 24.63 -14.37 17.77
N PHE A 69 23.46 -14.81 18.23
CA PHE A 69 22.27 -14.91 17.38
C PHE A 69 21.81 -13.53 16.89
N HIS A 70 21.84 -12.51 17.75
CA HIS A 70 21.49 -11.16 17.37
C HIS A 70 22.45 -10.59 16.32
N GLN A 71 23.76 -10.77 16.49
CA GLN A 71 24.77 -10.35 15.51
C GLN A 71 24.58 -11.04 14.17
N PHE A 72 24.28 -12.35 14.17
CA PHE A 72 23.93 -13.09 12.95
C PHE A 72 22.72 -12.47 12.26
N LEU A 73 21.61 -12.24 12.99
CA LEU A 73 20.43 -11.61 12.40
C LEU A 73 20.71 -10.22 11.84
N VAL A 74 21.55 -9.42 12.51
CA VAL A 74 21.94 -8.09 12.03
C VAL A 74 22.75 -8.21 10.73
N SER A 75 23.77 -9.07 10.70
CA SER A 75 24.59 -9.34 9.52
C SER A 75 23.74 -9.79 8.32
N GLU A 76 22.89 -10.80 8.51
CA GLU A 76 22.02 -11.29 7.44
C GLU A 76 20.98 -10.26 6.99
N THR A 77 20.54 -9.37 7.90
CA THR A 77 19.64 -8.26 7.54
C THR A 77 20.36 -7.16 6.75
N GLU A 78 21.64 -6.91 7.02
CA GLU A 78 22.46 -5.96 6.27
C GLU A 78 22.81 -6.48 4.87
N CYS A 79 23.03 -7.79 4.76
CA CYS A 79 23.22 -8.49 3.47
C CYS A 79 21.93 -8.68 2.66
N GLY A 80 20.75 -8.37 3.23
CA GLY A 80 19.46 -8.53 2.55
C GLY A 80 18.92 -9.97 2.51
N ASN A 81 19.57 -10.91 3.21
CA ASN A 81 19.16 -12.31 3.26
C ASN A 81 18.00 -12.55 4.24
N ILE A 82 17.90 -11.75 5.30
CA ILE A 82 16.82 -11.82 6.29
C ILE A 82 16.12 -10.47 6.40
N SER A 83 14.79 -10.50 6.41
CA SER A 83 13.94 -9.33 6.62
C SER A 83 13.11 -9.48 7.87
N ARG A 84 13.12 -8.47 8.74
CA ARG A 84 12.18 -8.37 9.86
C ARG A 84 10.90 -7.71 9.39
N GLN A 85 9.81 -8.45 9.43
CA GLN A 85 8.50 -7.99 8.99
C GLN A 85 7.40 -8.53 9.89
N GLU A 86 6.26 -7.85 9.90
CA GLU A 86 5.06 -8.37 10.52
C GLU A 86 4.46 -9.50 9.67
N ALA A 87 4.00 -10.57 10.33
CA ALA A 87 3.42 -11.74 9.68
C ALA A 87 2.33 -11.36 8.66
N VAL A 88 1.35 -10.55 9.05
CA VAL A 88 0.25 -10.16 8.14
C VAL A 88 0.69 -9.28 6.98
N SER A 89 1.80 -8.53 7.14
CA SER A 89 2.34 -7.73 6.04
C SER A 89 2.98 -8.58 4.93
N MET A 90 3.23 -9.87 5.19
CA MET A 90 3.76 -10.81 4.20
C MET A 90 2.68 -11.35 3.24
N ILE A 91 1.41 -11.26 3.64
CA ILE A 91 0.29 -11.88 2.93
C ILE A 91 -0.02 -11.21 1.57
N PRO A 92 -0.11 -9.86 1.47
CA PRO A 92 -0.48 -9.23 0.20
C PRO A 92 0.46 -9.53 -0.96
N PRO A 93 1.80 -9.51 -0.80
CA PRO A 93 2.70 -9.89 -1.90
C PRO A 93 2.55 -11.35 -2.33
N LEU A 94 2.31 -12.28 -1.39
CA LEU A 94 2.08 -13.69 -1.72
C LEU A 94 0.81 -13.88 -2.55
N LEU A 95 -0.28 -13.21 -2.18
CA LEU A 95 -1.55 -13.25 -2.91
C LEU A 95 -1.54 -12.42 -4.20
N LEU A 96 -0.46 -11.68 -4.48
CA LEU A 96 -0.31 -10.97 -5.74
C LEU A 96 0.14 -11.90 -6.87
N ASP A 97 0.69 -13.08 -6.54
CA ASP A 97 1.17 -14.09 -7.50
C ASP A 97 2.08 -13.47 -8.58
N VAL A 98 3.28 -13.09 -8.13
CA VAL A 98 4.28 -12.37 -8.93
C VAL A 98 5.12 -13.35 -9.74
N SER A 99 5.43 -12.99 -10.98
CA SER A 99 6.30 -13.73 -11.88
C SER A 99 7.40 -12.80 -12.43
N PRO A 100 8.57 -13.33 -12.83
CA PRO A 100 9.74 -12.51 -13.21
C PRO A 100 9.54 -11.50 -14.36
N HIS A 101 8.48 -11.63 -15.15
CA HIS A 101 8.18 -10.74 -16.27
C HIS A 101 7.13 -9.67 -15.94
N HIS A 102 6.51 -9.73 -14.75
CA HIS A 102 5.43 -8.80 -14.39
C HIS A 102 5.97 -7.38 -14.13
N LYS A 103 5.24 -6.41 -14.65
CA LYS A 103 5.35 -4.99 -14.29
C LYS A 103 4.47 -4.74 -13.06
N ILE A 104 5.08 -4.31 -11.96
CA ILE A 104 4.42 -4.21 -10.67
C ILE A 104 4.37 -2.75 -10.22
N LEU A 105 3.22 -2.31 -9.71
CA LEU A 105 3.08 -1.01 -9.05
C LEU A 105 2.69 -1.20 -7.58
N ASP A 106 3.51 -0.68 -6.68
CA ASP A 106 3.20 -0.54 -5.26
C ASP A 106 2.77 0.90 -5.00
N MET A 107 1.47 1.11 -4.77
CA MET A 107 0.85 2.43 -4.71
C MET A 107 1.26 3.24 -3.47
N CYS A 108 1.56 2.56 -2.36
CA CYS A 108 1.84 3.13 -1.04
C CYS A 108 2.94 2.32 -0.35
N ALA A 109 4.14 2.40 -0.90
CA ALA A 109 5.21 1.46 -0.68
C ALA A 109 5.94 1.60 0.66
N ALA A 110 6.09 2.81 1.21
CA ALA A 110 6.95 2.98 2.38
C ALA A 110 6.32 2.37 3.65
N PRO A 111 7.11 1.73 4.53
CA PRO A 111 8.58 1.76 4.63
C PRO A 111 9.32 0.78 3.69
N GLY A 112 8.63 0.02 2.85
CA GLY A 112 9.26 -0.78 1.78
C GLY A 112 9.38 -2.28 2.05
N SER A 113 8.81 -2.80 3.13
CA SER A 113 8.94 -4.24 3.44
C SER A 113 8.17 -5.14 2.47
N LYS A 114 7.01 -4.67 1.98
CA LYS A 114 6.21 -5.35 0.95
C LYS A 114 6.87 -5.21 -0.42
N THR A 115 7.34 -4.01 -0.76
CA THR A 115 8.13 -3.76 -1.97
C THR A 115 9.37 -4.65 -2.04
N ALA A 116 10.10 -4.79 -0.93
CA ALA A 116 11.25 -5.69 -0.83
C ALA A 116 10.85 -7.14 -1.14
N GLN A 117 9.72 -7.60 -0.59
CA GLN A 117 9.18 -8.94 -0.89
C GLN A 117 8.84 -9.10 -2.37
N LEU A 118 8.25 -8.09 -3.01
CA LEU A 118 7.90 -8.13 -4.43
C LEU A 118 9.16 -8.26 -5.31
N ILE A 119 10.23 -7.56 -4.94
CA ILE A 119 11.52 -7.65 -5.63
C ILE A 119 12.13 -9.05 -5.44
N GLU A 120 12.09 -9.61 -4.23
CA GLU A 120 12.54 -10.98 -3.97
C GLU A 120 11.76 -11.99 -4.82
N MET A 121 10.44 -11.82 -4.97
CA MET A 121 9.58 -12.69 -5.79
C MET A 121 9.85 -12.53 -7.31
N LEU A 122 10.22 -11.34 -7.78
CA LEU A 122 10.65 -11.14 -9.18
C LEU A 122 11.94 -11.91 -9.51
N HIS A 123 12.81 -12.08 -8.52
CA HIS A 123 14.09 -12.79 -8.62
C HIS A 123 14.00 -14.27 -8.22
N ALA A 124 12.79 -14.84 -8.12
CA ALA A 124 12.61 -16.24 -7.72
C ALA A 124 13.25 -17.25 -8.70
N ASP A 125 13.36 -16.91 -9.98
CA ASP A 125 14.07 -17.74 -10.97
C ASP A 125 15.55 -17.37 -11.02
N MET A 126 16.36 -18.13 -10.28
CA MET A 126 17.82 -17.94 -10.19
C MET A 126 18.56 -18.19 -11.51
N ASN A 127 17.92 -18.77 -12.53
CA ASN A 127 18.54 -18.96 -13.85
C ASN A 127 18.54 -17.68 -14.68
N VAL A 128 17.76 -16.67 -14.28
CA VAL A 128 17.65 -15.38 -14.98
C VAL A 128 18.33 -14.31 -14.13
N PRO A 129 19.53 -13.84 -14.52
CA PRO A 129 20.28 -12.85 -13.73
C PRO A 129 19.54 -11.51 -13.59
N PHE A 130 18.76 -11.15 -14.61
CA PHE A 130 18.00 -9.91 -14.64
C PHE A 130 16.56 -10.18 -15.11
N PRO A 131 15.56 -10.14 -14.21
CA PRO A 131 14.18 -10.31 -14.60
C PRO A 131 13.74 -9.19 -15.54
N LYS A 132 12.86 -9.52 -16.49
CA LYS A 132 12.29 -8.54 -17.44
C LYS A 132 11.31 -7.58 -16.76
N GLY A 133 10.68 -8.03 -15.69
CA GLY A 133 9.76 -7.25 -14.87
C GLY A 133 10.46 -6.24 -13.98
N PHE A 134 9.68 -5.34 -13.39
CA PHE A 134 10.17 -4.31 -12.47
C PHE A 134 9.09 -3.90 -11.49
N VAL A 135 9.51 -3.27 -10.38
CA VAL A 135 8.64 -2.69 -9.37
C VAL A 135 8.75 -1.17 -9.40
N ILE A 136 7.62 -0.49 -9.61
CA ILE A 136 7.49 0.94 -9.34
C ILE A 136 6.92 1.09 -7.92
N ALA A 137 7.69 1.71 -7.04
CA ALA A 137 7.34 1.87 -5.65
C ALA A 137 7.05 3.35 -5.36
N ASN A 138 5.79 3.67 -5.07
CA ASN A 138 5.32 5.03 -4.86
C ASN A 138 5.05 5.30 -3.38
N ASP A 139 5.43 6.49 -2.90
CA ASP A 139 4.91 7.02 -1.63
C ASP A 139 4.70 8.53 -1.77
N VAL A 140 3.74 9.09 -1.02
CA VAL A 140 3.43 10.53 -1.07
C VAL A 140 4.45 11.35 -0.24
N ASP A 141 5.04 10.75 0.79
CA ASP A 141 5.99 11.43 1.66
C ASP A 141 7.42 11.21 1.17
N ASN A 142 8.05 12.31 0.75
CA ASN A 142 9.42 12.32 0.24
C ASN A 142 10.44 11.75 1.26
N LYS A 143 10.27 12.01 2.56
CA LYS A 143 11.15 11.46 3.61
C LYS A 143 11.02 9.94 3.70
N ARG A 144 9.80 9.43 3.50
CA ARG A 144 9.53 7.99 3.49
C ARG A 144 10.05 7.33 2.21
N CYS A 145 10.05 8.02 1.08
CA CYS A 145 10.74 7.56 -0.13
C CYS A 145 12.24 7.34 0.09
N TYR A 146 12.94 8.21 0.83
CA TYR A 146 14.36 7.98 1.15
C TYR A 146 14.58 6.72 2.00
N LEU A 147 13.70 6.45 2.96
CA LEU A 147 13.75 5.21 3.73
C LEU A 147 13.55 3.99 2.82
N LEU A 148 12.58 4.05 1.91
CA LEU A 148 12.31 3.02 0.92
C LEU A 148 13.54 2.77 0.02
N VAL A 149 14.21 3.82 -0.47
CA VAL A 149 15.46 3.69 -1.26
C VAL A 149 16.54 3.00 -0.44
N HIS A 150 16.72 3.37 0.83
CA HIS A 150 17.71 2.73 1.70
C HIS A 150 17.41 1.25 1.94
N GLN A 151 16.13 0.89 2.10
CA GLN A 151 15.70 -0.49 2.26
C GLN A 151 15.90 -1.29 0.97
N ALA A 152 15.54 -0.73 -0.18
CA ALA A 152 15.69 -1.36 -1.48
C ALA A 152 17.17 -1.56 -1.88
N LYS A 153 18.05 -0.62 -1.49
CA LYS A 153 19.49 -0.69 -1.76
C LYS A 153 20.11 -2.00 -1.23
N ARG A 154 19.59 -2.55 -0.14
CA ARG A 154 20.11 -3.80 0.45
C ARG A 154 19.86 -5.04 -0.40
N LEU A 155 18.86 -4.98 -1.29
CA LEU A 155 18.50 -6.09 -2.16
C LEU A 155 19.36 -6.13 -3.44
N ASN A 156 20.17 -5.09 -3.69
CA ASN A 156 21.03 -4.94 -4.86
C ASN A 156 20.34 -5.22 -6.22
N SER A 157 19.02 -4.99 -6.30
CA SER A 157 18.23 -5.27 -7.50
C SER A 157 18.12 -4.03 -8.38
N PRO A 158 18.41 -4.11 -9.70
CA PRO A 158 18.19 -3.00 -10.63
C PRO A 158 16.72 -2.83 -11.04
N CYS A 159 15.84 -3.76 -10.64
CA CYS A 159 14.45 -3.84 -11.12
C CYS A 159 13.48 -3.03 -10.26
N ILE A 160 13.93 -1.93 -9.64
CA ILE A 160 13.11 -1.06 -8.80
C ILE A 160 13.25 0.40 -9.24
N MET A 161 12.12 1.09 -9.33
CA MET A 161 12.06 2.54 -9.46
C MET A 161 11.22 3.12 -8.32
N VAL A 162 11.79 4.06 -7.56
CA VAL A 162 11.07 4.76 -6.49
C VAL A 162 10.56 6.10 -7.03
N VAL A 163 9.26 6.36 -6.85
CA VAL A 163 8.60 7.61 -7.28
C VAL A 163 7.89 8.27 -6.10
N ASN A 164 7.67 9.58 -6.19
CA ASN A 164 7.02 10.36 -5.15
C ASN A 164 5.80 11.11 -5.70
N HIS A 165 4.63 10.50 -5.60
CA HIS A 165 3.37 11.04 -6.09
C HIS A 165 2.20 10.71 -5.15
N ASP A 166 1.14 11.53 -5.20
CA ASP A 166 -0.15 11.15 -4.62
C ASP A 166 -0.70 9.93 -5.38
N ALA A 167 -0.88 8.82 -4.67
CA ALA A 167 -1.36 7.55 -5.19
C ALA A 167 -2.76 7.67 -5.82
N SER A 168 -3.59 8.61 -5.37
CA SER A 168 -4.92 8.84 -5.94
C SER A 168 -4.90 9.51 -7.32
N SER A 169 -3.76 10.08 -7.72
CA SER A 169 -3.58 10.78 -8.98
C SER A 169 -2.25 10.44 -9.66
N ILE A 170 -1.72 9.23 -9.43
CA ILE A 170 -0.46 8.78 -10.02
C ILE A 170 -0.55 8.83 -11.57
N PRO A 171 0.40 9.40 -12.31
CA PRO A 171 0.26 9.60 -13.76
C PRO A 171 0.33 8.29 -14.55
N ASN A 172 -0.26 8.30 -15.75
CA ASN A 172 -0.03 7.25 -16.74
C ASN A 172 1.38 7.39 -17.29
N LEU A 173 2.21 6.37 -17.15
CA LEU A 173 3.52 6.33 -17.80
C LEU A 173 3.36 5.98 -19.28
N GLN A 174 4.22 6.57 -20.10
CA GLN A 174 4.27 6.29 -21.54
C GLN A 174 5.58 5.57 -21.85
N ILE A 175 5.49 4.52 -22.64
CA ILE A 175 6.63 3.80 -23.19
C ILE A 175 6.65 3.94 -24.71
N ASP A 176 7.84 3.99 -25.29
CA ASP A 176 8.01 3.95 -26.74
C ASP A 176 8.14 2.50 -27.18
N VAL A 177 7.17 2.04 -27.97
CA VAL A 177 7.16 0.71 -28.59
C VAL A 177 7.14 0.94 -30.09
N ASP A 178 8.24 0.60 -30.77
CA ASP A 178 8.40 0.72 -32.22
C ASP A 178 8.09 2.12 -32.79
N GLY A 179 8.48 3.18 -32.07
CA GLY A 179 8.25 4.58 -32.47
C GLY A 179 6.85 5.11 -32.12
N ARG A 180 6.04 4.33 -31.38
CA ARG A 180 4.71 4.71 -30.91
C ARG A 180 4.70 4.86 -29.39
N LYS A 181 4.18 5.99 -28.93
CA LYS A 181 3.95 6.22 -27.50
C LYS A 181 2.69 5.49 -27.04
N GLU A 182 2.87 4.43 -26.27
CA GLU A 182 1.79 3.66 -25.66
C GLU A 182 1.73 3.88 -24.15
N ILE A 183 0.55 3.71 -23.57
CA ILE A 183 0.38 3.80 -22.11
C ILE A 183 0.85 2.50 -21.48
N LEU A 184 1.73 2.60 -20.49
CA LEU A 184 2.15 1.47 -19.68
C LEU A 184 1.04 1.06 -18.71
N PHE A 185 0.55 -0.16 -18.88
CA PHE A 185 -0.29 -0.85 -17.88
C PHE A 185 0.54 -1.85 -17.08
N TYR A 186 0.17 -2.05 -15.82
CA TYR A 186 0.83 -2.95 -14.89
C TYR A 186 0.11 -4.30 -14.81
N ASP A 187 0.87 -5.38 -14.72
CA ASP A 187 0.32 -6.73 -14.63
C ASP A 187 -0.13 -7.05 -13.20
N ARG A 188 0.53 -6.39 -12.22
CA ARG A 188 0.29 -6.56 -10.79
C ARG A 188 0.29 -5.21 -10.07
N ILE A 189 -0.70 -4.99 -9.21
CA ILE A 189 -0.77 -3.77 -8.39
C ILE A 189 -1.00 -4.11 -6.92
N LEU A 190 -0.16 -3.58 -6.05
CA LEU A 190 -0.34 -3.63 -4.61
C LEU A 190 -0.88 -2.28 -4.12
N CYS A 191 -2.05 -2.33 -3.50
CA CYS A 191 -2.73 -1.21 -2.87
C CYS A 191 -2.75 -1.42 -1.35
N ASP A 192 -1.59 -1.27 -0.70
CA ASP A 192 -1.49 -1.24 0.77
C ASP A 192 -1.80 0.17 1.29
N VAL A 193 -3.09 0.52 1.30
CA VAL A 193 -3.52 1.90 1.47
C VAL A 193 -3.37 2.40 2.91
N PRO A 194 -3.18 3.72 3.13
CA PRO A 194 -3.17 4.29 4.47
C PRO A 194 -4.48 3.99 5.21
N CYS A 195 -4.37 3.48 6.44
CA CYS A 195 -5.45 2.97 7.27
C CYS A 195 -5.45 3.62 8.66
N SER A 196 -6.57 3.53 9.38
CA SER A 196 -6.65 3.96 10.78
C SER A 196 -5.77 3.12 11.72
N GLY A 197 -5.44 1.89 11.32
CA GLY A 197 -4.50 1.01 12.00
C GLY A 197 -5.02 0.35 13.27
N ASP A 198 -6.33 0.28 13.45
CA ASP A 198 -6.99 -0.40 14.57
C ASP A 198 -6.63 -1.90 14.66
N GLY A 199 -6.34 -2.56 13.54
CA GLY A 199 -5.82 -3.94 13.53
C GLY A 199 -4.43 -4.08 14.18
N THR A 200 -3.71 -2.98 14.38
CA THR A 200 -2.35 -2.98 14.95
C THR A 200 -2.32 -2.62 16.45
N MET A 201 -3.47 -2.40 17.09
CA MET A 201 -3.58 -1.93 18.49
C MET A 201 -2.74 -2.72 19.49
N ARG A 202 -2.58 -4.03 19.31
CA ARG A 202 -1.76 -4.88 20.20
C ARG A 202 -0.27 -4.52 20.20
N LYS A 203 0.26 -4.00 19.09
CA LYS A 203 1.69 -3.70 18.91
C LYS A 203 1.99 -2.21 18.84
N ASN A 204 1.00 -1.41 18.46
CA ASN A 204 1.12 0.03 18.33
C ASN A 204 0.28 0.74 19.39
N ILE A 205 0.89 1.01 20.54
CA ILE A 205 0.22 1.65 21.68
C ILE A 205 -0.25 3.08 21.37
N ASP A 206 0.35 3.74 20.37
CA ASP A 206 -0.08 5.08 19.97
C ASP A 206 -1.47 5.06 19.33
N VAL A 207 -1.85 3.93 18.71
CA VAL A 207 -3.20 3.76 18.13
C VAL A 207 -4.24 3.79 19.25
N TRP A 208 -3.98 3.17 20.41
CA TRP A 208 -4.91 3.21 21.55
C TRP A 208 -5.28 4.64 21.97
N LYS A 209 -4.32 5.56 21.92
CA LYS A 209 -4.52 6.95 22.37
C LYS A 209 -5.18 7.83 21.31
N LYS A 210 -5.04 7.49 20.03
CA LYS A 210 -5.42 8.33 18.89
C LYS A 210 -6.62 7.79 18.11
N TRP A 211 -7.02 6.56 18.35
CA TRP A 211 -8.09 5.92 17.60
C TRP A 211 -9.43 6.61 17.89
N THR A 212 -10.13 6.96 16.81
CA THR A 212 -11.50 7.47 16.87
C THR A 212 -12.27 6.93 15.67
N THR A 213 -13.60 6.89 15.78
CA THR A 213 -14.49 6.47 14.69
C THR A 213 -14.35 7.37 13.45
N GLN A 214 -14.02 8.65 13.66
CA GLN A 214 -13.81 9.64 12.60
C GLN A 214 -12.60 9.33 11.70
N ASN A 215 -11.58 8.65 12.22
CA ASN A 215 -10.37 8.31 11.45
C ASN A 215 -10.72 7.49 10.20
N SER A 216 -11.57 6.47 10.37
CA SER A 216 -12.02 5.59 9.27
C SER A 216 -12.85 6.33 8.23
N LEU A 217 -13.75 7.21 8.67
CA LEU A 217 -14.64 8.00 7.80
C LEU A 217 -13.85 8.95 6.90
N GLN A 218 -12.80 9.59 7.43
CA GLN A 218 -11.94 10.51 6.68
C GLN A 218 -11.09 9.78 5.62
N LEU A 219 -10.66 8.55 5.91
CA LEU A 219 -9.78 7.77 5.04
C LEU A 219 -10.54 7.05 3.91
N HIS A 220 -11.78 6.64 4.13
CA HIS A 220 -12.59 5.91 3.13
C HIS A 220 -12.55 6.57 1.74
N GLY A 221 -12.77 7.88 1.67
CA GLY A 221 -12.78 8.60 0.40
C GLY A 221 -11.41 8.62 -0.29
N LEU A 222 -10.31 8.66 0.46
CA LEU A 222 -8.95 8.57 -0.08
C LEU A 222 -8.66 7.14 -0.56
N GLN A 223 -8.95 6.14 0.26
CA GLN A 223 -8.74 4.73 -0.04
C GLN A 223 -9.49 4.31 -1.31
N LEU A 224 -10.74 4.74 -1.46
CA LEU A 224 -11.53 4.48 -2.67
C LEU A 224 -10.92 5.13 -3.92
N ARG A 225 -10.39 6.36 -3.82
CA ARG A 225 -9.70 7.01 -4.95
C ARG A 225 -8.41 6.30 -5.31
N ILE A 226 -7.60 5.88 -4.33
CA ILE A 226 -6.37 5.12 -4.56
C ILE A 226 -6.70 3.79 -5.24
N ALA A 227 -7.68 3.04 -4.73
CA ALA A 227 -8.09 1.76 -5.31
C ALA A 227 -8.67 1.93 -6.72
N THR A 228 -9.47 2.97 -6.95
CA THR A 228 -9.97 3.35 -8.29
C THR A 228 -8.81 3.64 -9.24
N ARG A 229 -7.82 4.42 -8.82
CA ARG A 229 -6.66 4.75 -9.64
C ARG A 229 -5.78 3.52 -9.91
N GLY A 230 -5.67 2.62 -8.94
CA GLY A 230 -5.00 1.33 -9.10
C GLY A 230 -5.61 0.51 -10.24
N VAL A 231 -6.93 0.26 -10.22
CA VAL A 231 -7.59 -0.52 -11.29
C VAL A 231 -7.58 0.15 -12.66
N GLU A 232 -7.46 1.48 -12.71
CA GLU A 232 -7.27 2.22 -13.96
C GLU A 232 -5.91 1.90 -14.61
N GLN A 233 -4.85 1.75 -13.81
CA GLN A 233 -3.50 1.44 -14.26
C GLN A 233 -3.25 -0.07 -14.45
N LEU A 234 -4.16 -0.92 -13.99
CA LEU A 234 -4.06 -2.37 -14.12
C LEU A 234 -4.35 -2.81 -15.57
N ALA A 235 -3.53 -3.71 -16.10
CA ALA A 235 -3.78 -4.37 -17.37
C ALA A 235 -5.04 -5.27 -17.29
N GLU A 236 -5.67 -5.53 -18.43
CA GLU A 236 -6.70 -6.57 -18.52
C GLU A 236 -6.09 -7.94 -18.23
N GLY A 237 -6.80 -8.76 -17.45
CA GLY A 237 -6.26 -10.00 -16.87
C GLY A 237 -5.30 -9.78 -15.69
N GLY A 238 -4.94 -8.53 -15.38
CA GLY A 238 -4.05 -8.20 -14.27
C GLY A 238 -4.70 -8.46 -12.90
N ARG A 239 -3.84 -8.62 -11.89
CA ARG A 239 -4.23 -8.87 -10.48
C ARG A 239 -3.88 -7.67 -9.61
N MET A 240 -4.85 -7.18 -8.84
CA MET A 240 -4.64 -6.14 -7.82
C MET A 240 -4.93 -6.70 -6.44
N VAL A 241 -4.04 -6.45 -5.48
CA VAL A 241 -4.28 -6.77 -4.08
C VAL A 241 -4.51 -5.47 -3.33
N TYR A 242 -5.71 -5.32 -2.76
CA TYR A 242 -6.03 -4.26 -1.82
C TYR A 242 -5.81 -4.78 -0.40
N SER A 243 -5.09 -4.03 0.43
CA SER A 243 -4.88 -4.42 1.83
C SER A 243 -4.91 -3.23 2.78
N THR A 244 -5.34 -3.50 4.01
CA THR A 244 -5.29 -2.55 5.11
C THR A 244 -4.87 -3.24 6.40
N CYS A 245 -4.32 -2.42 7.29
CA CYS A 245 -4.04 -2.75 8.67
C CYS A 245 -5.23 -2.50 9.61
N SER A 246 -6.46 -2.47 9.06
CA SER A 246 -7.70 -2.13 9.76
C SER A 246 -8.68 -3.29 9.78
N LEU A 247 -9.51 -3.37 10.82
CA LEU A 247 -10.65 -4.30 10.89
C LEU A 247 -11.99 -3.58 10.69
N ASN A 248 -11.98 -2.29 10.39
CA ASN A 248 -13.18 -1.50 10.20
C ASN A 248 -13.77 -1.71 8.79
N PRO A 249 -15.05 -2.14 8.67
CA PRO A 249 -15.65 -2.39 7.37
C PRO A 249 -15.76 -1.16 6.45
N ILE A 250 -15.75 0.05 7.02
CA ILE A 250 -15.77 1.30 6.24
C ILE A 250 -14.47 1.46 5.42
N GLU A 251 -13.35 1.00 5.96
CA GLU A 251 -12.05 1.03 5.28
C GLU A 251 -11.82 -0.21 4.41
N ASN A 252 -12.67 -1.24 4.56
CA ASN A 252 -12.45 -2.56 3.98
C ASN A 252 -13.57 -2.90 2.99
N GLU A 253 -14.58 -3.65 3.44
CA GLU A 253 -15.65 -4.15 2.59
C GLU A 253 -16.44 -3.03 1.89
N ALA A 254 -16.62 -1.87 2.51
CA ALA A 254 -17.30 -0.73 1.88
C ALA A 254 -16.51 -0.15 0.69
N VAL A 255 -15.17 -0.10 0.78
CA VAL A 255 -14.30 0.35 -0.33
C VAL A 255 -14.38 -0.64 -1.48
N ILE A 256 -14.30 -1.94 -1.18
CA ILE A 256 -14.36 -3.02 -2.18
C ILE A 256 -15.73 -3.06 -2.85
N ALA A 257 -16.82 -3.03 -2.08
CA ALA A 257 -18.19 -3.03 -2.61
C ALA A 257 -18.43 -1.83 -3.54
N SER A 258 -18.00 -0.63 -3.12
CA SER A 258 -18.13 0.58 -3.94
C SER A 258 -17.32 0.50 -5.24
N LEU A 259 -16.12 -0.10 -5.19
CA LEU A 259 -15.27 -0.28 -6.37
C LEU A 259 -15.89 -1.30 -7.36
N LEU A 260 -16.39 -2.42 -6.84
CA LEU A 260 -17.06 -3.47 -7.63
C LEU A 260 -18.35 -2.95 -8.27
N GLU A 261 -19.18 -2.23 -7.53
CA GLU A 261 -20.41 -1.62 -8.06
C GLU A 261 -20.10 -0.67 -9.21
N LYS A 262 -19.11 0.21 -9.03
CA LYS A 262 -18.68 1.15 -10.07
C LYS A 262 -18.15 0.43 -11.32
N SER A 263 -17.55 -0.76 -11.15
CA SER A 263 -16.92 -1.52 -12.23
C SER A 263 -17.90 -2.14 -13.22
N GLN A 264 -19.18 -2.31 -12.84
CA GLN A 264 -20.22 -2.92 -13.69
C GLN A 264 -19.79 -4.29 -14.27
N GLY A 265 -19.11 -5.11 -13.46
CA GLY A 265 -18.63 -6.44 -13.86
C GLY A 265 -17.26 -6.47 -14.56
N ALA A 266 -16.62 -5.33 -14.78
CA ALA A 266 -15.25 -5.28 -15.31
C ALA A 266 -14.19 -5.74 -14.29
N LEU A 267 -14.55 -5.80 -13.01
CA LEU A 267 -13.69 -6.20 -11.90
C LEU A 267 -14.41 -7.27 -11.06
N GLU A 268 -13.68 -8.31 -10.66
CA GLU A 268 -14.20 -9.38 -9.80
C GLU A 268 -13.26 -9.66 -8.62
N LEU A 269 -13.81 -10.20 -7.52
CA LEU A 269 -13.01 -10.77 -6.43
C LEU A 269 -12.53 -12.17 -6.80
N ALA A 270 -11.21 -12.39 -6.75
CA ALA A 270 -10.62 -13.70 -6.93
C ALA A 270 -10.88 -14.58 -5.71
N ASP A 271 -11.18 -15.86 -5.94
CA ASP A 271 -11.15 -16.86 -4.87
C ASP A 271 -9.71 -17.30 -4.62
N VAL A 272 -9.22 -17.02 -3.42
CA VAL A 272 -7.86 -17.36 -2.97
C VAL A 272 -7.90 -18.33 -1.79
N SER A 273 -8.98 -19.12 -1.63
CA SER A 273 -9.15 -20.13 -0.58
C SER A 273 -8.13 -21.25 -0.59
N SER A 274 -7.68 -21.65 -1.78
CA SER A 274 -6.59 -22.62 -1.94
C SER A 274 -5.20 -22.02 -1.77
N GLU A 275 -5.07 -20.68 -1.78
CA GLU A 275 -3.79 -19.99 -1.59
C GLU A 275 -3.49 -19.83 -0.09
N LEU A 276 -2.24 -20.06 0.31
CA LEU A 276 -1.76 -20.00 1.70
C LEU A 276 -2.43 -21.02 2.62
N PRO A 277 -2.27 -22.34 2.36
CA PRO A 277 -2.82 -23.38 3.21
C PRO A 277 -2.31 -23.22 4.65
N GLY A 278 -3.21 -23.26 5.63
CA GLY A 278 -2.89 -23.08 7.04
C GLY A 278 -3.03 -21.64 7.56
N LEU A 279 -3.38 -20.66 6.72
CA LEU A 279 -3.74 -19.32 7.18
C LEU A 279 -5.18 -19.32 7.70
N LYS A 280 -5.38 -19.10 8.99
CA LYS A 280 -6.69 -18.93 9.60
C LYS A 280 -7.22 -17.54 9.29
N ARG A 281 -8.38 -17.48 8.64
CA ARG A 281 -9.02 -16.25 8.20
C ARG A 281 -10.54 -16.35 8.35
N MET A 282 -11.18 -15.21 8.53
CA MET A 282 -12.62 -15.06 8.45
C MET A 282 -13.01 -14.54 7.06
N PRO A 283 -14.18 -14.89 6.54
CA PRO A 283 -14.70 -14.29 5.32
C PRO A 283 -14.99 -12.79 5.53
N GLY A 284 -15.02 -12.03 4.44
CA GLY A 284 -15.52 -10.66 4.43
C GLY A 284 -16.99 -10.59 4.86
N ILE A 285 -17.38 -9.45 5.41
CA ILE A 285 -18.75 -9.23 5.87
C ILE A 285 -19.60 -8.49 4.85
N THR A 286 -20.90 -8.78 4.81
CA THR A 286 -21.86 -8.16 3.88
C THR A 286 -22.78 -7.14 4.56
N LYS A 287 -22.80 -7.11 5.89
CA LYS A 287 -23.64 -6.22 6.70
C LYS A 287 -22.80 -5.52 7.74
N TRP A 288 -22.92 -4.20 7.83
CA TRP A 288 -22.29 -3.37 8.85
C TRP A 288 -23.09 -2.09 9.06
N LYS A 289 -22.78 -1.39 10.15
CA LYS A 289 -23.36 -0.10 10.50
C LYS A 289 -22.27 0.96 10.55
N VAL A 290 -22.63 2.22 10.36
CA VAL A 290 -21.69 3.35 10.39
C VAL A 290 -21.89 4.10 11.71
N MET A 291 -20.81 4.24 12.49
CA MET A 291 -20.82 4.97 13.77
C MET A 291 -20.12 6.32 13.65
N LEU A 292 -20.73 7.35 14.24
CA LEU A 292 -20.13 8.68 14.36
C LEU A 292 -19.38 8.88 15.68
N LYS A 293 -18.69 10.02 15.80
CA LYS A 293 -17.88 10.35 16.99
C LYS A 293 -18.73 10.51 18.27
N ASP A 294 -20.00 10.87 18.12
CA ASP A 294 -20.95 10.99 19.23
C ASP A 294 -21.64 9.66 19.60
N GLY A 295 -21.20 8.54 19.00
CA GLY A 295 -21.73 7.19 19.29
C GLY A 295 -23.04 6.86 18.59
N GLN A 296 -23.56 7.74 17.73
CA GLN A 296 -24.75 7.46 16.94
C GLN A 296 -24.44 6.47 15.80
N TRP A 297 -25.29 5.45 15.66
CA TRP A 297 -25.20 4.43 14.63
C TRP A 297 -26.23 4.66 13.53
N PHE A 298 -25.80 4.47 12.29
CA PHE A 298 -26.65 4.53 11.09
C PHE A 298 -26.56 3.20 10.35
N GLU A 299 -27.71 2.64 10.00
CA GLU A 299 -27.80 1.44 9.17
C GLU A 299 -27.88 1.79 7.69
N GLU A 300 -28.47 2.93 7.37
CA GLU A 300 -28.67 3.37 6.00
C GLU A 300 -28.32 4.84 5.80
N TRP A 301 -27.95 5.18 4.56
CA TRP A 301 -27.70 6.55 4.14
C TRP A 301 -28.90 7.49 4.35
N LYS A 302 -30.13 6.99 4.16
CA LYS A 302 -31.36 7.79 4.29
C LYS A 302 -31.57 8.33 5.71
N ASP A 303 -31.02 7.64 6.71
CA ASP A 303 -31.16 8.00 8.12
C ASP A 303 -30.11 9.03 8.56
N VAL A 304 -29.16 9.36 7.68
CA VAL A 304 -28.08 10.31 7.97
C VAL A 304 -28.61 11.75 7.86
N PRO A 305 -28.58 12.54 8.95
CA PRO A 305 -29.02 13.93 8.93
C PRO A 305 -28.23 14.78 7.94
N SER A 306 -28.89 15.74 7.28
CA SER A 306 -28.30 16.56 6.22
C SER A 306 -27.02 17.29 6.62
N ASN A 307 -26.90 17.69 7.89
CA ASN A 307 -25.69 18.34 8.43
C ASN A 307 -24.46 17.42 8.54
N ARG A 308 -24.64 16.09 8.42
CA ARG A 308 -23.56 15.08 8.52
C ARG A 308 -23.22 14.40 7.19
N GLN A 309 -23.96 14.73 6.12
CA GLN A 309 -23.76 14.18 4.77
C GLN A 309 -22.44 14.62 4.10
N THR A 310 -21.72 15.59 4.67
CA THR A 310 -20.36 15.95 4.25
C THR A 310 -19.31 14.97 4.75
N GLN A 311 -19.56 14.33 5.89
CA GLN A 311 -18.63 13.41 6.55
C GLN A 311 -18.92 11.95 6.19
N ILE A 312 -20.21 11.58 6.19
CA ILE A 312 -20.66 10.26 5.77
C ILE A 312 -20.98 10.32 4.29
N ARG A 313 -20.65 9.24 3.56
CA ARG A 313 -20.98 9.09 2.14
C ARG A 313 -21.84 7.86 1.92
N PRO A 314 -22.67 7.82 0.87
CA PRO A 314 -23.45 6.62 0.51
C PRO A 314 -22.59 5.37 0.36
N THR A 315 -21.37 5.53 -0.18
CA THR A 315 -20.37 4.47 -0.42
C THR A 315 -19.86 3.79 0.86
N MET A 316 -20.17 4.34 2.04
CA MET A 316 -19.78 3.75 3.33
C MET A 316 -20.77 2.69 3.82
N PHE A 317 -21.94 2.57 3.20
CA PHE A 317 -22.99 1.64 3.61
C PHE A 317 -23.00 0.38 2.73
N PRO A 318 -23.54 -0.74 3.23
CA PRO A 318 -23.74 -1.93 2.43
C PRO A 318 -24.66 -1.68 1.22
N VAL A 319 -24.43 -2.44 0.15
CA VAL A 319 -25.33 -2.47 -1.00
C VAL A 319 -26.62 -3.18 -0.63
N LYS A 320 -27.77 -2.55 -0.93
CA LYS A 320 -29.09 -3.05 -0.56
C LYS A 320 -29.66 -4.10 -1.50
N ASP A 321 -29.27 -4.03 -2.76
CA ASP A 321 -29.71 -4.94 -3.81
C ASP A 321 -29.08 -6.32 -3.56
N GLU A 322 -29.88 -7.29 -3.10
CA GLU A 322 -29.41 -8.62 -2.71
C GLU A 322 -28.77 -9.39 -3.86
N GLU A 323 -29.25 -9.20 -5.10
CA GLU A 323 -28.69 -9.87 -6.27
C GLU A 323 -27.29 -9.32 -6.57
N LYS A 324 -27.14 -7.99 -6.54
CA LYS A 324 -25.82 -7.35 -6.69
C LYS A 324 -24.88 -7.73 -5.56
N LEU A 325 -25.37 -7.75 -4.31
CA LEU A 325 -24.56 -8.09 -3.15
C LEU A 325 -24.04 -9.53 -3.22
N LYS A 326 -24.88 -10.48 -3.65
CA LYS A 326 -24.46 -11.88 -3.90
C LYS A 326 -23.46 -11.96 -5.06
N ALA A 327 -23.66 -11.19 -6.13
CA ALA A 327 -22.75 -11.16 -7.27
C ALA A 327 -21.37 -10.53 -6.95
N MET A 328 -21.26 -9.73 -5.88
CA MET A 328 -19.98 -9.16 -5.46
C MET A 328 -19.04 -10.18 -4.80
N ASN A 329 -19.57 -11.28 -4.25
CA ASN A 329 -18.81 -12.30 -3.53
C ASN A 329 -17.89 -11.73 -2.42
N LEU A 330 -18.40 -10.80 -1.59
CA LEU A 330 -17.61 -10.15 -0.54
C LEU A 330 -17.00 -11.13 0.48
N GLU A 331 -17.60 -12.32 0.63
CA GLU A 331 -17.07 -13.42 1.44
C GLU A 331 -15.66 -13.88 1.00
N ARG A 332 -15.26 -13.59 -0.25
CA ARG A 332 -13.90 -13.85 -0.75
C ARG A 332 -12.85 -12.91 -0.17
N CYS A 333 -13.25 -11.79 0.45
CA CYS A 333 -12.31 -10.96 1.20
C CYS A 333 -11.79 -11.71 2.44
N LEU A 334 -10.57 -11.40 2.85
CA LEU A 334 -9.87 -12.10 3.92
C LEU A 334 -9.76 -11.17 5.13
N ARG A 335 -10.36 -11.58 6.24
CA ARG A 335 -10.17 -10.95 7.55
C ARG A 335 -9.22 -11.80 8.40
N ILE A 336 -8.07 -11.26 8.72
CA ILE A 336 -7.10 -11.90 9.62
C ILE A 336 -7.25 -11.30 11.01
N LEU A 337 -7.65 -12.13 11.98
CA LEU A 337 -7.87 -11.71 13.36
C LEU A 337 -6.66 -12.05 14.23
N PRO A 338 -6.22 -11.14 15.13
CA PRO A 338 -5.01 -11.35 15.93
C PRO A 338 -5.01 -12.65 16.75
N HIS A 339 -6.16 -13.02 17.32
CA HIS A 339 -6.30 -14.15 18.24
C HIS A 339 -6.33 -15.52 17.54
N HIS A 340 -6.47 -15.58 16.21
CA HIS A 340 -6.51 -16.86 15.50
C HIS A 340 -5.13 -17.54 15.41
N GLN A 341 -4.06 -16.77 15.18
CA GLN A 341 -2.70 -17.28 14.96
C GLN A 341 -1.62 -16.35 15.51
N ASN A 342 -1.92 -15.58 16.56
CA ASN A 342 -0.97 -14.64 17.18
C ASN A 342 -0.38 -13.63 16.17
N THR A 343 -1.23 -13.10 15.30
CA THR A 343 -0.86 -12.15 14.24
C THR A 343 -1.31 -10.73 14.56
N GLY A 344 -1.07 -9.79 13.64
CA GLY A 344 -1.79 -8.51 13.63
C GLY A 344 -3.19 -8.67 13.06
N GLY A 345 -4.04 -7.67 13.24
CA GLY A 345 -5.32 -7.54 12.56
C GLY A 345 -5.09 -6.98 11.16
N PHE A 346 -5.70 -7.60 10.15
CA PHE A 346 -5.42 -7.25 8.76
C PHE A 346 -6.58 -7.62 7.83
N PHE A 347 -6.71 -6.87 6.74
CA PHE A 347 -7.70 -7.12 5.70
C PHE A 347 -7.03 -7.21 4.34
N VAL A 348 -7.46 -8.18 3.52
CA VAL A 348 -6.97 -8.33 2.14
C VAL A 348 -8.13 -8.66 1.20
N ALA A 349 -8.14 -8.03 0.03
CA ALA A 349 -9.03 -8.36 -1.06
C ALA A 349 -8.22 -8.46 -2.36
N VAL A 350 -8.44 -9.54 -3.10
CA VAL A 350 -7.74 -9.82 -4.35
C VAL A 350 -8.69 -9.63 -5.51
N LEU A 351 -8.35 -8.72 -6.42
CA LEU A 351 -9.22 -8.28 -7.51
C LEU A 351 -8.57 -8.62 -8.86
N ILE A 352 -9.38 -9.10 -9.81
CA ILE A 352 -8.96 -9.37 -11.19
C ILE A 352 -9.76 -8.48 -12.13
N LYS A 353 -9.05 -7.77 -13.01
CA LYS A 353 -9.69 -6.94 -14.04
C LYS A 353 -9.96 -7.78 -15.29
N LYS A 354 -11.24 -7.94 -15.65
CA LYS A 354 -11.67 -8.74 -16.80
C LYS A 354 -11.76 -7.94 -18.09
N SER A 355 -12.07 -6.66 -18.00
CA SER A 355 -12.29 -5.80 -19.16
C SER A 355 -11.95 -4.33 -18.81
N PRO A 356 -11.92 -3.42 -19.80
CA PRO A 356 -11.70 -2.00 -19.53
C PRO A 356 -12.71 -1.44 -18.53
N MET A 357 -12.24 -0.62 -17.58
CA MET A 357 -13.14 0.04 -16.63
C MET A 357 -14.15 0.92 -17.38
N PRO A 358 -15.45 0.89 -17.01
CA PRO A 358 -16.49 1.56 -17.79
C PRO A 358 -16.29 3.08 -17.86
N TRP A 359 -15.69 3.68 -16.82
CA TRP A 359 -15.37 5.11 -16.76
C TRP A 359 -14.11 5.51 -17.54
N ASN A 360 -13.34 4.56 -18.09
CA ASN A 360 -12.20 4.87 -18.96
C ASN A 360 -12.62 5.10 -20.41
N LYS A 361 -13.87 4.79 -20.78
CA LYS A 361 -14.39 5.04 -22.13
C LYS A 361 -14.44 6.55 -22.36
N ARG A 362 -13.54 7.08 -23.20
CA ARG A 362 -13.64 8.45 -23.70
C ARG A 362 -14.97 8.57 -24.43
N GLN A 363 -15.79 9.57 -24.07
CA GLN A 363 -16.89 9.98 -24.94
C GLN A 363 -16.29 10.30 -26.32
N PRO A 364 -16.87 9.80 -27.42
CA PRO A 364 -16.39 10.15 -28.75
C PRO A 364 -16.44 11.67 -28.88
N LYS A 365 -15.31 12.29 -29.25
CA LYS A 365 -15.28 13.71 -29.59
C LYS A 365 -16.26 13.89 -30.75
N VAL A 366 -17.43 14.47 -30.47
CA VAL A 366 -18.37 14.92 -31.49
C VAL A 366 -17.58 15.88 -32.38
N HIS A 367 -17.20 15.43 -33.57
CA HIS A 367 -16.73 16.33 -34.60
C HIS A 367 -17.95 17.17 -34.98
N GLN A 368 -18.07 18.36 -34.39
CA GLN A 368 -18.95 19.39 -34.92
C GLN A 368 -18.44 19.69 -36.33
N LYS A 369 -19.06 19.06 -37.34
CA LYS A 369 -18.96 19.56 -38.72
C LYS A 369 -19.58 20.95 -38.70
N LEU A 370 -18.73 21.97 -38.83
CA LEU A 370 -19.17 23.33 -39.15
C LEU A 370 -20.02 23.28 -40.44
N PRO A 371 -21.13 24.02 -40.54
CA PRO A 371 -21.95 24.01 -41.74
C PRO A 371 -21.18 24.66 -42.90
N GLN A 372 -21.05 23.94 -44.01
CA GLN A 372 -20.60 24.49 -45.28
C GLN A 372 -21.61 25.56 -45.73
N LYS A 373 -21.14 26.81 -45.84
CA LYS A 373 -21.85 27.84 -46.60
C LYS A 373 -21.51 27.67 -48.07
N THR A 374 -22.52 27.30 -48.85
CA THR A 374 -22.62 27.50 -50.30
C THR A 374 -22.68 28.99 -50.62
N GLY A 375 -22.00 29.40 -51.69
CA GLY A 375 -22.08 30.75 -52.24
C GLY A 375 -21.00 30.98 -53.29
N ASP A 376 -21.37 30.78 -54.55
CA ASP A 376 -20.57 31.03 -55.75
C ASP A 376 -20.22 32.51 -55.92
N THR A 377 -19.01 32.82 -56.42
CA THR A 377 -18.79 33.89 -57.40
C THR A 377 -17.46 33.65 -58.13
N GLU A 378 -17.54 33.46 -59.46
CA GLU A 378 -16.41 33.45 -60.39
C GLU A 378 -15.80 34.85 -60.57
N VAL A 379 -14.46 34.97 -60.67
CA VAL A 379 -13.76 35.87 -61.63
C VAL A 379 -12.38 35.29 -61.99
N THR A 380 -11.99 35.57 -63.23
CA THR A 380 -10.98 35.09 -64.20
C THR A 380 -9.48 35.18 -63.90
N ALA A 381 -8.73 34.43 -64.72
CA ALA A 381 -7.29 34.15 -64.75
C ALA A 381 -6.34 35.29 -65.17
N ALA A 382 -5.05 35.18 -64.80
CA ALA A 382 -3.88 35.53 -65.63
C ALA A 382 -2.53 35.01 -65.06
N ASN A 383 -1.64 34.62 -65.97
CA ASN A 383 -0.30 34.01 -65.81
C ASN A 383 0.77 34.86 -65.10
N SER A 384 1.77 34.17 -64.52
CA SER A 384 3.21 34.17 -64.91
C SER A 384 4.23 34.20 -63.73
N GLY A 385 5.30 33.40 -63.87
CA GLY A 385 6.67 33.85 -63.55
C GLY A 385 7.34 33.48 -62.22
N ASN A 386 8.23 32.46 -62.27
CA ASN A 386 9.52 32.28 -61.57
C ASN A 386 9.84 33.01 -60.24
N GLY A 387 10.23 32.19 -59.24
CA GLY A 387 11.59 32.21 -58.69
C GLY A 387 11.84 32.95 -57.36
N SER A 388 12.80 32.39 -56.61
CA SER A 388 13.61 32.94 -55.51
C SER A 388 13.15 32.74 -54.05
N ASP A 389 14.15 32.33 -53.26
CA ASP A 389 14.18 32.08 -51.82
C ASP A 389 14.03 33.36 -50.96
N CYS A 390 13.80 33.10 -49.66
CA CYS A 390 14.28 33.83 -48.46
C CYS A 390 13.26 34.62 -47.58
N ILE A 391 13.19 34.15 -46.31
CA ILE A 391 13.17 34.92 -45.04
C ILE A 391 11.80 35.24 -44.36
N ILE A 392 11.61 34.56 -43.22
CA ILE A 392 11.11 34.95 -41.87
C ILE A 392 9.92 35.93 -41.75
N GLU A 393 8.86 35.48 -41.08
CA GLU A 393 8.16 36.26 -40.03
C GLU A 393 7.35 35.35 -39.06
N GLU A 394 7.71 35.36 -37.78
CA GLU A 394 6.89 34.86 -36.67
C GLU A 394 5.88 35.94 -36.24
N PRO A 395 4.60 35.62 -35.95
CA PRO A 395 3.70 36.58 -35.34
C PRO A 395 3.90 36.63 -33.81
N ARG A 396 4.27 37.81 -33.31
CA ARG A 396 4.18 38.23 -31.91
C ARG A 396 2.71 38.31 -31.46
N LEU A 397 2.40 37.78 -30.28
CA LEU A 397 1.21 38.12 -29.50
C LEU A 397 1.60 38.46 -28.06
N ALA A 398 0.87 39.42 -27.51
CA ALA A 398 1.32 40.41 -26.54
C ALA A 398 1.38 39.94 -25.08
N GLU A 399 2.34 40.48 -24.34
CA GLU A 399 2.51 40.30 -22.90
C GLU A 399 1.49 41.13 -22.10
N ASN A 400 0.83 40.49 -21.14
CA ASN A 400 -0.19 41.08 -20.27
C ASN A 400 0.48 41.67 -19.00
N GLU A 401 0.21 42.94 -18.69
CA GLU A 401 0.82 43.73 -17.60
C GLU A 401 0.51 43.24 -16.16
N GLU A 402 -0.36 42.25 -15.97
CA GLU A 402 -0.60 41.64 -14.65
C GLU A 402 0.55 40.71 -14.20
N SER A 403 1.38 40.25 -15.14
CA SER A 403 2.47 39.30 -14.87
C SER A 403 3.69 39.96 -14.18
N LYS A 404 3.88 41.28 -14.38
CA LYS A 404 5.02 42.02 -13.81
C LYS A 404 4.82 42.41 -12.34
N LYS A 405 3.57 42.66 -11.91
CA LYS A 405 3.28 42.99 -10.50
C LYS A 405 3.44 41.81 -9.54
N ILE A 406 3.22 40.58 -10.01
CA ILE A 406 3.34 39.37 -9.18
C ILE A 406 4.82 38.99 -8.96
N GLN A 407 5.70 39.31 -9.91
CA GLN A 407 7.13 39.02 -9.83
C GLN A 407 7.89 40.00 -8.90
N GLU A 408 7.45 41.25 -8.77
CA GLU A 408 8.04 42.21 -7.82
C GLU A 408 7.66 41.95 -6.35
N LEU A 409 6.47 41.39 -6.10
CA LEU A 409 6.02 41.00 -4.75
C LEU A 409 6.70 39.73 -4.22
N GLN A 410 7.19 38.86 -5.11
CA GLN A 410 7.89 37.62 -4.72
C GLN A 410 9.39 37.84 -4.45
N ASN A 411 9.99 38.90 -5.00
CA ASN A 411 11.40 39.21 -4.79
C ASN A 411 11.66 39.95 -3.47
N SER A 412 10.69 40.71 -2.94
CA SER A 412 10.83 41.42 -1.66
C SER A 412 10.76 40.48 -0.44
N ASP A 413 9.96 39.41 -0.50
CA ASP A 413 9.87 38.38 0.55
C ASP A 413 11.10 37.47 0.63
N ALA A 414 11.87 37.36 -0.47
CA ALA A 414 13.09 36.57 -0.53
C ALA A 414 14.30 37.30 0.07
N GLU A 415 14.32 38.65 0.04
CA GLU A 415 15.41 39.47 0.60
C GLU A 415 15.29 39.70 2.11
N GLN A 416 14.09 39.62 2.69
CA GLN A 416 13.91 39.72 4.15
C GLN A 416 14.29 38.44 4.93
N LYS A 417 14.38 37.27 4.28
CA LYS A 417 14.74 36.00 4.94
C LYS A 417 16.25 35.72 5.04
N LYS A 418 17.11 36.62 4.53
CA LYS A 418 18.58 36.41 4.47
C LYS A 418 19.39 37.19 5.50
N LYS A 419 18.76 37.89 6.45
CA LYS A 419 19.43 38.52 7.59
C LYS A 419 18.72 38.22 8.90
N GLU A 420 19.04 37.08 9.50
CA GLU A 420 19.04 36.89 10.96
C GLU A 420 19.69 35.54 11.30
N GLY A 421 21.01 35.55 11.39
CA GLY A 421 21.81 34.47 11.95
C GLY A 421 22.55 35.01 13.17
N VAL A 422 21.98 34.82 14.37
CA VAL A 422 22.67 35.00 15.65
C VAL A 422 22.18 33.93 16.64
N CYS A 423 23.13 33.24 17.27
CA CYS A 423 22.95 32.15 18.23
C CYS A 423 22.02 32.50 19.41
N GLY A 424 21.00 31.68 19.66
CA GLY A 424 20.25 31.62 20.91
C GLY A 424 20.59 30.36 21.73
N PRO A 425 20.48 30.38 23.07
CA PRO A 425 20.81 29.23 23.91
C PRO A 425 19.83 28.06 23.71
N PRO A 426 20.27 26.80 23.94
CA PRO A 426 19.46 25.63 23.63
C PRO A 426 18.17 25.57 24.46
N PRO A 427 17.08 25.01 23.92
CA PRO A 427 15.80 24.93 24.61
C PRO A 427 15.89 24.08 25.89
N SER A 428 15.17 24.50 26.92
CA SER A 428 15.15 23.87 28.24
C SER A 428 14.70 22.41 28.19
N LYS A 429 15.46 21.54 28.87
CA LYS A 429 15.19 20.10 29.02
C LYS A 429 13.77 19.88 29.56
N LYS A 430 12.90 19.25 28.77
CA LYS A 430 11.67 18.63 29.28
C LYS A 430 12.04 17.54 30.30
N MET A 431 11.34 17.54 31.43
CA MET A 431 11.56 16.70 32.61
C MET A 431 11.70 15.20 32.27
N LYS A 432 12.72 14.56 32.86
CA LYS A 432 12.76 13.10 32.99
C LYS A 432 11.71 12.69 34.02
N LEU A 433 10.63 12.04 33.57
CA LEU A 433 9.73 11.29 34.45
C LEU A 433 10.33 9.90 34.66
N PHE A 434 10.73 9.64 35.91
CA PHE A 434 11.14 8.33 36.41
C PHE A 434 9.90 7.43 36.58
N GLY A 435 10.01 6.20 36.05
CA GLY A 435 9.44 4.95 36.57
C GLY A 435 7.94 4.88 36.91
N PHE A 436 7.21 4.04 36.18
CA PHE A 436 6.27 3.11 36.78
C PHE A 436 6.74 1.69 36.45
N LYS A 437 6.93 0.87 37.50
CA LYS A 437 7.22 -0.56 37.39
C LYS A 437 6.03 -1.20 36.66
N GLU A 438 6.29 -1.85 35.52
CA GLU A 438 5.32 -2.78 34.94
C GLU A 438 5.26 -3.98 35.89
N ASP A 439 4.12 -4.17 36.56
CA ASP A 439 3.80 -5.47 37.13
C ASP A 439 3.64 -6.48 35.98
N PRO A 440 4.10 -7.73 36.16
CA PRO A 440 4.07 -8.73 35.10
C PRO A 440 2.62 -9.02 34.69
N PHE A 441 2.44 -9.20 33.39
CA PHE A 441 1.18 -9.59 32.75
C PHE A 441 0.45 -10.69 33.55
N VAL A 442 -0.80 -10.43 33.94
CA VAL A 442 -1.69 -11.47 34.44
C VAL A 442 -2.26 -12.19 33.22
N PHE A 443 -1.84 -13.43 33.02
CA PHE A 443 -2.46 -14.33 32.04
C PHE A 443 -3.82 -14.74 32.58
N LEU A 444 -4.89 -14.39 31.87
CA LEU A 444 -6.24 -14.87 32.17
C LEU A 444 -6.40 -16.26 31.53
N PRO A 445 -6.81 -17.29 32.30
CA PRO A 445 -7.03 -18.63 31.77
C PRO A 445 -8.31 -18.69 30.91
N GLU A 446 -8.48 -19.77 30.12
CA GLU A 446 -9.59 -19.88 29.14
C GLU A 446 -10.99 -19.87 29.77
N ASP A 447 -11.07 -20.17 31.06
CA ASP A 447 -12.24 -20.21 31.94
C ASP A 447 -12.46 -18.91 32.74
N ASP A 448 -11.70 -17.84 32.43
CA ASP A 448 -11.89 -16.55 33.08
C ASP A 448 -13.30 -16.00 32.83
N PRO A 449 -14.03 -15.55 33.87
CA PRO A 449 -15.41 -15.06 33.75
C PRO A 449 -15.59 -13.85 32.82
N LEU A 450 -14.51 -13.22 32.34
CA LEU A 450 -14.54 -12.24 31.24
C LEU A 450 -14.84 -12.86 29.87
N PHE A 451 -14.60 -14.15 29.67
CA PHE A 451 -14.92 -14.92 28.47
C PHE A 451 -16.21 -15.72 28.67
N LEU A 452 -17.36 -15.05 28.69
CA LEU A 452 -18.62 -15.79 28.57
C LEU A 452 -18.72 -16.40 27.16
N PRO A 453 -19.00 -17.70 27.03
CA PRO A 453 -19.22 -18.32 25.73
C PRO A 453 -20.45 -17.70 25.07
N ILE A 454 -20.30 -17.28 23.82
CA ILE A 454 -21.41 -16.80 22.99
C ILE A 454 -22.33 -18.00 22.73
N GLN A 455 -23.56 -17.97 23.26
CA GLN A 455 -24.63 -18.91 22.91
C GLN A 455 -25.11 -18.69 21.48
#